data_AF-A0A3N0DDY5-F1
#
_entry.id   AF-A0A3N0DDY5-F1
#
_cell.length_a   1.000
_cell.length_b   1.000
_cell.length_c   1.000
_cell.angle_alpha   90.00
_cell.angle_beta   90.00
_cell.angle_gamma   90.00
#
_symmetry.space_group_name_H-M   'P 1'
#
loop_
_entity.id
_entity.type
_entity.pdbx_description
1 polymer ?
#
loop_
_entity_poly.entity_id
_entity_poly.type
_entity_poly.pdbx_seq_one_letter_code
_entity_poly.pdbx_strand_id
1 'polypeptide(L)'
;MAYCSFVSCAADHCGIGYEVTGGGTQGITFTGCGAESAVNRGTGYNGYSWKINAAIGVGLFNPFTYESPNVSIWVTGGARAVSIFGFAENSPTGSAVNSVKVDSGCSATLGDFSNVKPLSLAGYTNITNDTAGGTVAAGFVYGAGSAYYEGNVSTTASPTQAQHLTRKDYVDSKVLPSPVTLTDAPTIATNASQGNLFRVTLGGNRTLGIPTNATNGQRITWELIQDGTGSRTLNLASGFALGTTISSVTLTTTANKRDFLTALYNATASKWYVIDFVKGY
;
A
#
# COMPACT_ATOMS: atom_id res chain seq x y z
N MET A 1 -26.58 10.96 -35.80
CA MET A 1 -25.89 11.95 -36.68
C MET A 1 -24.51 11.41 -37.00
N ALA A 2 -23.97 11.61 -38.20
CA ALA A 2 -22.62 11.14 -38.50
C ALA A 2 -21.82 12.20 -39.23
N TYR A 3 -20.50 12.23 -38.97
CA TYR A 3 -19.53 13.05 -39.72
C TYR A 3 -19.79 14.56 -39.66
N CYS A 4 -19.98 15.10 -38.47
CA CYS A 4 -20.18 16.53 -38.29
C CYS A 4 -19.16 17.14 -37.31
N SER A 5 -18.93 18.44 -37.46
CA SER A 5 -18.06 19.22 -36.61
C SER A 5 -18.78 20.48 -36.17
N PHE A 6 -18.65 20.81 -34.90
CA PHE A 6 -19.14 22.03 -34.27
C PHE A 6 -17.94 22.82 -33.75
N VAL A 7 -17.93 24.13 -34.00
CA VAL A 7 -16.81 24.99 -33.63
C VAL A 7 -17.36 26.24 -32.96
N SER A 8 -16.80 26.59 -31.80
CA SER A 8 -17.12 27.83 -31.05
C SER A 8 -18.62 28.01 -30.75
N CYS A 9 -19.28 26.92 -30.39
CA CYS A 9 -20.70 26.90 -30.03
C CYS A 9 -20.93 27.10 -28.53
N ALA A 10 -22.08 27.64 -28.16
CA ALA A 10 -22.48 27.85 -26.77
C ALA A 10 -23.90 27.30 -26.52
N ALA A 11 -24.14 26.73 -25.34
CA ALA A 11 -25.42 26.22 -24.91
C ALA A 11 -25.68 26.61 -23.46
N ASP A 12 -26.57 27.57 -23.25
CA ASP A 12 -26.73 28.24 -21.95
C ASP A 12 -28.13 27.99 -21.37
N HIS A 13 -28.20 27.84 -20.04
CA HIS A 13 -29.46 27.76 -19.28
C HIS A 13 -30.46 26.70 -19.78
N CYS A 14 -29.95 25.61 -20.36
CA CYS A 14 -30.76 24.50 -20.89
C CYS A 14 -30.64 23.25 -20.01
N GLY A 15 -31.53 22.28 -20.22
CA GLY A 15 -31.55 21.05 -19.42
C GLY A 15 -30.34 20.15 -19.66
N ILE A 16 -29.94 20.02 -20.92
CA ILE A 16 -28.68 19.41 -21.34
C ILE A 16 -28.05 20.34 -22.36
N GLY A 17 -26.78 20.71 -22.18
CA GLY A 17 -26.05 21.57 -23.12
C GLY A 17 -25.94 20.93 -24.49
N TYR A 18 -25.27 19.79 -24.54
CA TYR A 18 -25.13 18.99 -25.76
C TYR A 18 -25.43 17.52 -25.48
N GLU A 19 -26.33 16.93 -26.26
CA GLU A 19 -26.61 15.50 -26.23
C GLU A 19 -26.24 14.86 -27.58
N VAL A 20 -25.22 14.00 -27.56
CA VAL A 20 -24.81 13.18 -28.70
C VAL A 20 -25.30 11.76 -28.44
N THR A 21 -26.37 11.35 -29.13
CA THR A 21 -27.08 10.10 -28.80
C THR A 21 -27.37 9.22 -30.02
N GLY A 22 -27.46 7.90 -29.80
CA GLY A 22 -28.00 6.91 -30.74
C GLY A 22 -26.96 5.96 -31.35
N GLY A 23 -27.32 4.67 -31.48
CA GLY A 23 -26.41 3.55 -31.83
C GLY A 23 -25.78 3.55 -33.24
N GLY A 24 -26.02 4.59 -34.04
CA GLY A 24 -25.34 4.82 -35.32
C GLY A 24 -24.68 6.20 -35.40
N THR A 25 -24.63 6.93 -34.29
CA THR A 25 -24.01 8.26 -34.23
C THR A 25 -22.50 8.13 -34.15
N GLN A 26 -21.79 8.69 -35.13
CA GLN A 26 -20.34 8.52 -35.20
C GLN A 26 -19.55 9.64 -35.89
N GLY A 27 -18.30 9.82 -35.48
CA GLY A 27 -17.39 10.79 -36.09
C GLY A 27 -17.88 12.23 -35.87
N ILE A 28 -18.10 12.58 -34.60
CA ILE A 28 -18.61 13.89 -34.20
C ILE A 28 -17.51 14.64 -33.47
N THR A 29 -17.27 15.90 -33.85
CA THR A 29 -16.25 16.73 -33.19
C THR A 29 -16.85 18.03 -32.67
N PHE A 30 -16.46 18.42 -31.47
CA PHE A 30 -16.71 19.75 -30.90
C PHE A 30 -15.36 20.39 -30.59
N THR A 31 -15.16 21.61 -31.08
CA THR A 31 -13.91 22.36 -30.87
C THR A 31 -14.23 23.74 -30.27
N GLY A 32 -13.77 23.98 -29.05
CA GLY A 32 -13.96 25.25 -28.35
C GLY A 32 -15.42 25.57 -28.06
N CYS A 33 -16.26 24.55 -27.86
CA CYS A 33 -17.66 24.73 -27.52
C CYS A 33 -17.87 24.74 -25.98
N GLY A 34 -18.84 25.53 -25.51
CA GLY A 34 -19.15 25.70 -24.09
C GLY A 34 -20.60 25.37 -23.75
N ALA A 35 -20.83 24.92 -22.52
CA ALA A 35 -22.16 24.75 -21.94
C ALA A 35 -22.25 25.35 -20.54
N GLU A 36 -23.14 26.31 -20.34
CA GLU A 36 -23.14 27.19 -19.17
C GLU A 36 -24.48 27.16 -18.42
N SER A 37 -24.39 27.12 -17.09
CA SER A 37 -25.52 27.18 -16.16
C SER A 37 -26.66 26.23 -16.53
N ALA A 38 -26.32 24.99 -16.90
CA ALA A 38 -27.31 23.96 -17.22
C ALA A 38 -28.32 23.83 -16.06
N VAL A 39 -29.56 23.46 -16.36
CA VAL A 39 -30.67 23.52 -15.41
C VAL A 39 -31.10 22.12 -15.02
N ASN A 40 -31.10 21.85 -13.71
CA ASN A 40 -31.61 20.60 -13.14
C ASN A 40 -33.00 20.82 -12.50
N ARG A 41 -34.07 20.31 -13.15
CA ARG A 41 -35.46 20.38 -12.68
C ARG A 41 -36.15 19.01 -12.66
N GLY A 42 -35.38 17.93 -12.79
CA GLY A 42 -35.92 16.57 -12.93
C GLY A 42 -36.09 16.14 -14.38
N THR A 43 -37.11 15.33 -14.68
CA THR A 43 -37.18 14.57 -15.93
C THR A 43 -37.11 15.45 -17.18
N GLY A 44 -36.07 15.25 -18.00
CA GLY A 44 -35.80 16.04 -19.22
C GLY A 44 -34.89 17.26 -19.00
N TYR A 45 -34.73 17.71 -17.75
CA TYR A 45 -33.81 18.76 -17.31
C TYR A 45 -32.89 18.17 -16.25
N ASN A 46 -31.95 17.32 -16.68
CA ASN A 46 -31.07 16.57 -15.78
C ASN A 46 -29.81 17.36 -15.41
N GLY A 47 -29.61 18.56 -15.97
CA GLY A 47 -28.51 19.46 -15.64
C GLY A 47 -27.14 18.98 -16.10
N TYR A 48 -27.06 18.21 -17.18
CA TYR A 48 -25.80 17.76 -17.74
C TYR A 48 -25.27 18.77 -18.75
N SER A 49 -24.00 19.17 -18.68
CA SER A 49 -23.45 20.06 -19.71
C SER A 49 -23.24 19.31 -21.03
N TRP A 50 -22.67 18.11 -20.96
CA TRP A 50 -22.42 17.23 -22.09
C TRP A 50 -22.86 15.80 -21.78
N LYS A 51 -23.63 15.20 -22.69
CA LYS A 51 -24.04 13.80 -22.60
C LYS A 51 -23.76 13.07 -23.90
N ILE A 52 -22.91 12.05 -23.82
CA ILE A 52 -22.50 11.22 -24.95
C ILE A 52 -23.03 9.81 -24.69
N ASN A 53 -24.06 9.41 -25.42
CA ASN A 53 -24.86 8.23 -25.13
C ASN A 53 -24.93 7.30 -26.34
N ALA A 54 -24.39 6.10 -26.24
CA ALA A 54 -24.39 5.09 -27.31
C ALA A 54 -23.76 5.57 -28.65
N ALA A 55 -22.91 6.59 -28.61
CA ALA A 55 -22.20 7.13 -29.78
C ALA A 55 -20.76 6.60 -29.89
N ILE A 56 -20.19 6.63 -31.09
CA ILE A 56 -18.84 6.11 -31.38
C ILE A 56 -17.97 7.21 -31.99
N GLY A 57 -16.76 7.45 -31.46
CA GLY A 57 -15.85 8.42 -32.09
C GLY A 57 -16.35 9.85 -31.93
N VAL A 58 -16.50 10.29 -30.67
CA VAL A 58 -16.87 11.66 -30.32
C VAL A 58 -15.66 12.37 -29.73
N GLY A 59 -15.22 13.44 -30.37
CA GLY A 59 -14.13 14.30 -29.89
C GLY A 59 -14.66 15.59 -29.28
N LEU A 60 -14.29 15.87 -28.03
CA LEU A 60 -14.46 17.16 -27.38
C LEU A 60 -13.08 17.78 -27.19
N PHE A 61 -12.79 18.84 -27.94
CA PHE A 61 -11.51 19.56 -27.89
C PHE A 61 -11.74 20.97 -27.33
N ASN A 62 -11.06 21.27 -26.23
CA ASN A 62 -11.24 22.47 -25.43
C ASN A 62 -12.71 22.71 -25.00
N PRO A 63 -13.44 21.71 -24.48
CA PRO A 63 -14.81 21.92 -24.01
C PRO A 63 -14.82 22.77 -22.73
N PHE A 64 -15.73 23.73 -22.68
CA PHE A 64 -15.92 24.59 -21.51
C PHE A 64 -17.23 24.28 -20.79
N THR A 65 -17.20 24.34 -19.46
CA THR A 65 -18.42 24.29 -18.64
C THR A 65 -18.38 25.31 -17.52
N TYR A 66 -19.50 26.01 -17.30
CA TYR A 66 -19.69 26.96 -16.22
C TYR A 66 -20.94 26.61 -15.43
N GLU A 67 -20.88 26.67 -14.10
CA GLU A 67 -22.04 26.45 -13.21
C GLU A 67 -22.84 25.17 -13.52
N SER A 68 -22.15 24.10 -13.90
CA SER A 68 -22.77 22.79 -14.07
C SER A 68 -23.41 22.36 -12.76
N PRO A 69 -24.71 21.99 -12.73
CA PRO A 69 -25.40 21.60 -11.51
C PRO A 69 -25.36 20.11 -11.23
N ASN A 70 -24.78 19.29 -12.11
CA ASN A 70 -24.82 17.84 -12.00
C ASN A 70 -23.51 17.20 -12.50
N VAL A 71 -23.55 16.50 -13.63
CA VAL A 71 -22.36 15.95 -14.28
C VAL A 71 -22.00 16.83 -15.47
N SER A 72 -20.78 17.34 -15.52
CA SER A 72 -20.35 18.22 -16.61
C SER A 72 -20.18 17.45 -17.92
N ILE A 73 -19.47 16.32 -17.94
CA ILE A 73 -19.40 15.43 -19.10
C ILE A 73 -19.75 14.00 -18.70
N TRP A 74 -20.82 13.46 -19.30
CA TRP A 74 -21.27 12.10 -19.05
C TRP A 74 -21.16 11.22 -20.29
N VAL A 75 -20.33 10.17 -20.21
CA VAL A 75 -20.16 9.14 -21.24
C VAL A 75 -20.89 7.87 -20.80
N THR A 76 -21.90 7.48 -21.56
CA THR A 76 -22.86 6.44 -21.16
C THR A 76 -23.43 5.63 -22.33
N GLY A 77 -24.28 4.66 -22.03
CA GLY A 77 -25.02 3.85 -23.01
C GLY A 77 -24.15 3.02 -23.95
N GLY A 78 -22.95 2.63 -23.54
CA GLY A 78 -22.00 1.91 -24.37
C GLY A 78 -21.26 2.78 -25.38
N ALA A 79 -21.21 4.09 -25.15
CA ALA A 79 -20.41 5.01 -25.95
C ALA A 79 -18.93 4.62 -25.92
N ARG A 80 -18.26 4.67 -27.08
CA ARG A 80 -16.86 4.23 -27.22
C ARG A 80 -16.05 5.14 -28.12
N ALA A 81 -14.72 5.06 -28.00
CA ALA A 81 -13.79 5.95 -28.68
C ALA A 81 -14.13 7.45 -28.45
N VAL A 82 -14.46 7.80 -27.21
CA VAL A 82 -14.69 9.21 -26.82
C VAL A 82 -13.36 9.83 -26.44
N SER A 83 -13.04 10.98 -27.01
CA SER A 83 -11.82 11.74 -26.72
C SER A 83 -12.21 13.07 -26.09
N ILE A 84 -11.66 13.39 -24.92
CA ILE A 84 -11.90 14.65 -24.24
C ILE A 84 -10.55 15.26 -23.93
N PHE A 85 -10.25 16.42 -24.54
CA PHE A 85 -8.97 17.10 -24.42
C PHE A 85 -9.18 18.57 -24.10
N GLY A 86 -8.41 19.14 -23.15
CA GLY A 86 -8.45 20.56 -22.85
C GLY A 86 -9.70 21.01 -22.08
N PHE A 87 -10.37 20.12 -21.34
CA PHE A 87 -11.61 20.46 -20.65
C PHE A 87 -11.39 21.45 -19.50
N ALA A 88 -12.20 22.50 -19.46
CA ALA A 88 -12.23 23.45 -18.35
C ALA A 88 -13.61 23.49 -17.68
N GLU A 89 -13.64 23.19 -16.38
CA GLU A 89 -14.80 23.35 -15.51
C GLU A 89 -14.63 24.53 -14.58
N ASN A 90 -15.56 25.47 -14.66
CA ASN A 90 -15.57 26.67 -13.82
C ASN A 90 -16.82 26.72 -12.94
N SER A 91 -16.61 26.98 -11.65
CA SER A 91 -17.68 27.27 -10.68
C SER A 91 -18.88 26.30 -10.69
N PRO A 92 -18.69 24.96 -10.74
CA PRO A 92 -19.82 24.04 -10.67
C PRO A 92 -20.60 24.25 -9.37
N THR A 93 -21.93 24.13 -9.45
CA THR A 93 -22.78 24.52 -8.32
C THR A 93 -22.67 23.53 -7.14
N GLY A 94 -23.32 23.85 -6.03
CA GLY A 94 -23.36 23.00 -4.84
C GLY A 94 -23.95 21.61 -5.08
N SER A 95 -24.82 21.43 -6.07
CA SER A 95 -25.44 20.14 -6.40
C SER A 95 -24.63 19.28 -7.39
N ALA A 96 -23.53 19.81 -7.93
CA ALA A 96 -22.71 19.10 -8.89
C ALA A 96 -22.03 17.87 -8.28
N VAL A 97 -22.07 16.76 -9.00
CA VAL A 97 -21.63 15.44 -8.51
C VAL A 97 -20.27 15.04 -9.09
N ASN A 98 -20.07 15.23 -10.40
CA ASN A 98 -18.83 14.84 -11.08
C ASN A 98 -18.49 15.79 -12.22
N SER A 99 -17.21 16.01 -12.47
CA SER A 99 -16.79 16.74 -13.69
C SER A 99 -16.88 15.84 -14.91
N VAL A 100 -16.32 14.63 -14.82
CA VAL A 100 -16.47 13.61 -15.86
C VAL A 100 -16.97 12.32 -15.23
N LYS A 101 -18.00 11.74 -15.84
CA LYS A 101 -18.50 10.42 -15.49
C LYS A 101 -18.44 9.51 -16.72
N VAL A 102 -17.78 8.37 -16.59
CA VAL A 102 -17.76 7.33 -17.63
C VAL A 102 -18.38 6.07 -17.03
N ASP A 103 -19.49 5.61 -17.58
CA ASP A 103 -20.20 4.44 -17.07
C ASP A 103 -19.55 3.11 -17.54
N SER A 104 -19.88 2.01 -16.87
CA SER A 104 -19.44 0.66 -17.28
C SER A 104 -19.86 0.33 -18.72
N GLY A 105 -19.03 -0.40 -19.45
CA GLY A 105 -19.23 -0.72 -20.86
C GLY A 105 -18.95 0.43 -21.83
N CYS A 106 -18.52 1.60 -21.33
CA CYS A 106 -18.08 2.74 -22.14
C CYS A 106 -16.54 2.84 -22.18
N SER A 107 -16.03 3.68 -23.08
CA SER A 107 -14.58 3.99 -23.14
C SER A 107 -14.33 5.46 -23.45
N ALA A 108 -13.41 6.08 -22.72
CA ALA A 108 -12.96 7.45 -22.97
C ALA A 108 -11.44 7.59 -22.81
N THR A 109 -10.84 8.47 -23.60
CA THR A 109 -9.49 8.98 -23.37
C THR A 109 -9.61 10.43 -22.96
N LEU A 110 -8.95 10.75 -21.85
CA LEU A 110 -8.98 12.03 -21.20
C LEU A 110 -7.56 12.62 -21.29
N GLY A 111 -7.36 13.79 -21.92
CA GLY A 111 -6.18 14.66 -21.69
C GLY A 111 -6.48 16.10 -21.22
N ASP A 112 -5.56 16.68 -20.43
CA ASP A 112 -5.41 18.13 -20.20
C ASP A 112 -6.65 18.81 -19.60
N PHE A 113 -7.04 18.40 -18.39
CA PHE A 113 -8.24 18.88 -17.70
C PHE A 113 -7.90 19.90 -16.62
N SER A 114 -8.77 20.91 -16.51
CA SER A 114 -8.97 21.73 -15.32
C SER A 114 -10.35 21.43 -14.77
N ASN A 115 -10.45 20.58 -13.75
CA ASN A 115 -11.71 20.16 -13.14
C ASN A 115 -11.83 20.59 -11.68
N VAL A 116 -13.03 20.96 -11.24
CA VAL A 116 -13.32 21.40 -9.86
C VAL A 116 -13.98 20.29 -9.05
N LYS A 117 -14.70 19.36 -9.69
CA LYS A 117 -15.33 18.20 -9.05
C LYS A 117 -14.59 16.88 -9.35
N PRO A 118 -14.83 15.80 -8.58
CA PRO A 118 -14.19 14.52 -8.81
C PRO A 118 -14.62 13.84 -10.13
N LEU A 119 -13.75 12.99 -10.67
CA LEU A 119 -14.06 12.10 -11.79
C LEU A 119 -14.65 10.77 -11.28
N SER A 120 -15.64 10.23 -11.99
CA SER A 120 -16.23 8.90 -11.70
C SER A 120 -16.07 8.02 -12.95
N LEU A 121 -15.03 7.18 -12.97
CA LEU A 121 -14.57 6.52 -14.18
C LEU A 121 -14.73 5.00 -14.06
N ALA A 122 -15.51 4.41 -14.94
CA ALA A 122 -15.65 2.97 -15.14
C ALA A 122 -15.26 2.60 -16.59
N GLY A 123 -15.25 1.30 -16.90
CA GLY A 123 -14.91 0.80 -18.24
C GLY A 123 -13.44 1.00 -18.62
N TYR A 124 -13.15 1.05 -19.92
CA TYR A 124 -11.80 1.28 -20.45
C TYR A 124 -11.53 2.79 -20.57
N THR A 125 -11.02 3.41 -19.51
CA THR A 125 -10.74 4.85 -19.47
C THR A 125 -9.25 5.13 -19.31
N ASN A 126 -8.68 5.93 -20.21
CA ASN A 126 -7.29 6.38 -20.15
C ASN A 126 -7.22 7.84 -19.71
N ILE A 127 -6.34 8.17 -18.77
CA ILE A 127 -6.03 9.55 -18.37
C ILE A 127 -4.59 9.84 -18.80
N THR A 128 -4.42 10.67 -19.82
CA THR A 128 -3.15 11.19 -20.34
C THR A 128 -2.92 12.61 -19.84
N ASN A 129 -1.67 13.03 -19.64
CA ASN A 129 -1.32 14.39 -19.20
C ASN A 129 -0.23 14.96 -20.14
N ASP A 130 -0.47 16.12 -20.74
CA ASP A 130 0.36 16.82 -21.73
C ASP A 130 1.60 17.55 -21.17
N THR A 131 2.45 16.82 -20.47
CA THR A 131 3.89 17.13 -20.46
C THR A 131 4.33 18.43 -19.76
N ALA A 132 3.72 18.81 -18.62
CA ALA A 132 4.28 19.84 -17.72
C ALA A 132 4.38 19.45 -16.22
N GLY A 133 4.20 18.18 -15.88
CA GLY A 133 4.29 17.71 -14.49
C GLY A 133 3.26 16.62 -14.25
N GLY A 134 3.68 15.53 -13.62
CA GLY A 134 2.94 14.26 -13.59
C GLY A 134 1.48 14.34 -13.13
N THR A 135 0.73 13.29 -13.44
CA THR A 135 -0.67 13.13 -13.00
C THR A 135 -0.74 12.95 -11.49
N VAL A 136 -1.29 13.94 -10.77
CA VAL A 136 -1.51 13.86 -9.32
C VAL A 136 -2.88 13.25 -9.04
N ALA A 137 -2.90 12.00 -8.56
CA ALA A 137 -4.10 11.42 -7.95
C ALA A 137 -4.14 11.80 -6.47
N ALA A 138 -5.00 12.75 -6.08
CA ALA A 138 -5.22 13.09 -4.68
C ALA A 138 -6.05 11.99 -3.99
N GLY A 139 -5.36 10.97 -3.46
CA GLY A 139 -6.00 9.85 -2.75
C GLY A 139 -5.44 8.49 -3.17
N PHE A 140 -6.24 7.44 -2.98
CA PHE A 140 -5.87 6.07 -3.36
C PHE A 140 -6.27 5.77 -4.81
N VAL A 141 -5.37 5.16 -5.58
CA VAL A 141 -5.70 4.53 -6.87
C VAL A 141 -5.99 3.06 -6.61
N TYR A 142 -7.27 2.66 -6.67
CA TYR A 142 -7.68 1.26 -6.53
C TYR A 142 -7.86 0.62 -7.92
N GLY A 143 -7.02 -0.37 -8.23
CA GLY A 143 -7.20 -1.23 -9.41
C GLY A 143 -7.73 -2.60 -8.99
N ALA A 144 -8.78 -3.09 -9.63
CA ALA A 144 -9.38 -4.40 -9.33
C ALA A 144 -8.48 -5.61 -9.70
N GLY A 145 -7.44 -5.39 -10.52
CA GLY A 145 -6.50 -6.45 -10.93
C GLY A 145 -5.03 -5.98 -10.96
N SER A 146 -4.77 -4.80 -11.54
CA SER A 146 -3.43 -4.18 -11.55
C SER A 146 -3.54 -2.68 -11.79
N ALA A 147 -2.62 -1.89 -11.24
CA ALA A 147 -2.36 -0.50 -11.63
C ALA A 147 -0.97 -0.45 -12.27
N TYR A 148 -0.90 0.02 -13.52
CA TYR A 148 0.34 0.07 -14.28
C TYR A 148 0.77 1.52 -14.45
N TYR A 149 1.99 1.83 -13.99
CA TYR A 149 2.59 3.16 -14.08
C TYR A 149 3.89 3.03 -14.89
N GLU A 150 3.91 3.60 -16.10
CA GLU A 150 5.15 3.75 -16.86
C GLU A 150 5.82 5.07 -16.47
N GLY A 151 6.87 4.99 -15.64
CA GLY A 151 7.66 6.15 -15.22
C GLY A 151 7.89 6.26 -13.70
N ASN A 152 8.37 7.41 -13.26
CA ASN A 152 8.67 7.67 -11.85
C ASN A 152 7.41 8.01 -11.06
N VAL A 153 7.05 7.18 -10.08
CA VAL A 153 6.08 7.53 -9.04
C VAL A 153 6.82 8.32 -7.95
N SER A 154 6.62 9.63 -7.91
CA SER A 154 7.24 10.52 -6.91
C SER A 154 6.19 10.98 -5.91
N THR A 155 6.40 10.70 -4.63
CA THR A 155 5.59 11.23 -3.54
C THR A 155 6.22 12.53 -3.04
N THR A 156 5.49 13.66 -3.11
CA THR A 156 5.97 14.96 -2.58
C THR A 156 6.09 15.00 -1.05
N ALA A 157 5.56 13.98 -0.37
CA ALA A 157 5.83 13.72 1.03
C ALA A 157 6.46 12.33 1.17
N SER A 158 7.58 12.24 1.88
CA SER A 158 8.07 10.97 2.41
C SER A 158 6.89 10.26 3.11
N PRO A 159 6.65 8.97 2.85
CA PRO A 159 5.56 8.25 3.51
C PRO A 159 5.65 8.41 5.03
N THR A 160 4.51 8.65 5.66
CA THR A 160 4.45 8.70 7.13
C THR A 160 4.81 7.33 7.71
N GLN A 161 5.40 7.30 8.91
CA GLN A 161 5.96 6.11 9.56
C GLN A 161 5.01 4.89 9.57
N ALA A 162 3.69 5.12 9.65
CA ALA A 162 2.66 4.07 9.66
C ALA A 162 2.54 3.28 8.34
N GLN A 163 2.88 3.89 7.20
CA GLN A 163 2.80 3.25 5.87
C GLN A 163 4.06 2.47 5.51
N HIS A 164 5.08 2.53 6.37
CA HIS A 164 6.35 1.85 6.17
C HIS A 164 6.32 0.38 6.62
N LEU A 165 5.45 0.05 7.57
CA LEU A 165 5.45 -1.22 8.30
C LEU A 165 5.04 -2.46 7.51
N THR A 166 4.44 -2.31 6.32
CA THR A 166 4.02 -3.45 5.50
C THR A 166 4.94 -3.74 4.32
N ARG A 167 5.97 -2.91 4.09
CA ARG A 167 6.96 -3.11 3.04
C ARG A 167 8.20 -3.75 3.65
N LYS A 168 8.50 -4.98 3.22
CA LYS A 168 9.65 -5.83 3.65
C LYS A 168 11.03 -5.16 3.52
N ASP A 169 11.10 -3.98 2.90
CA ASP A 169 12.33 -3.26 2.57
C ASP A 169 12.63 -2.12 3.54
N TYR A 170 11.96 -2.08 4.70
CA TYR A 170 12.27 -1.13 5.76
C TYR A 170 12.03 -1.73 7.12
N VAL A 171 13.07 -1.66 7.95
CA VAL A 171 13.04 -2.18 9.30
C VAL A 171 12.49 -1.08 10.20
N ASP A 172 11.19 -1.13 10.47
CA ASP A 172 10.63 -0.33 11.55
C ASP A 172 11.07 -0.90 12.89
N SER A 173 11.34 0.00 13.83
CA SER A 173 11.74 -0.29 15.21
C SER A 173 13.12 -0.94 15.39
N LYS A 174 13.79 -0.53 16.45
CA LYS A 174 14.81 -1.37 17.09
C LYS A 174 14.17 -2.75 17.31
N VAL A 175 14.57 -3.76 16.54
CA VAL A 175 14.20 -5.15 16.82
C VAL A 175 14.93 -5.54 18.09
N LEU A 176 14.30 -5.23 19.23
CA LEU A 176 14.70 -5.76 20.52
C LEU A 176 14.27 -7.23 20.53
N PRO A 177 15.19 -8.20 20.62
CA PRO A 177 14.79 -9.58 20.78
C PRO A 177 14.06 -9.69 22.12
N SER A 178 12.73 -9.89 22.09
CA SER A 178 12.00 -10.26 23.30
C SER A 178 12.50 -11.65 23.74
N PRO A 179 12.91 -11.84 25.00
CA PRO A 179 13.35 -13.15 25.47
C PRO A 179 12.24 -14.19 25.33
N VAL A 180 12.53 -15.28 24.60
CA VAL A 180 11.65 -16.44 24.52
C VAL A 180 11.78 -17.22 25.82
N THR A 181 10.69 -17.41 26.56
CA THR A 181 10.72 -18.16 27.82
C THR A 181 10.78 -19.66 27.52
N LEU A 182 11.80 -20.34 28.05
CA LEU A 182 11.96 -21.77 28.00
C LEU A 182 11.30 -22.41 29.22
N THR A 183 10.86 -23.66 29.04
CA THR A 183 10.37 -24.48 30.15
C THR A 183 11.56 -25.05 30.94
N ASP A 184 11.52 -24.94 32.25
CA ASP A 184 12.47 -25.62 33.14
C ASP A 184 12.20 -27.13 33.15
N ALA A 185 13.24 -27.91 32.84
CA ALA A 185 13.17 -29.36 32.74
C ALA A 185 14.56 -29.96 33.02
N PRO A 186 14.69 -31.26 33.40
CA PRO A 186 15.99 -31.88 33.60
C PRO A 186 16.97 -31.68 32.43
N THR A 187 16.45 -31.70 31.20
CA THR A 187 17.14 -31.18 30.01
C THR A 187 16.29 -30.10 29.37
N ILE A 188 16.81 -28.86 29.32
CA ILE A 188 16.11 -27.70 28.78
C ILE A 188 16.25 -27.71 27.26
N ALA A 189 15.12 -27.78 26.53
CA ALA A 189 15.08 -27.72 25.08
C ALA A 189 15.08 -26.27 24.58
N THR A 190 15.81 -25.99 23.49
CA THR A 190 15.80 -24.69 22.80
C THR A 190 15.48 -24.89 21.33
N ASN A 191 14.44 -24.23 20.82
CA ASN A 191 14.19 -24.16 19.38
C ASN A 191 14.77 -22.86 18.82
N ALA A 192 15.90 -22.97 18.11
CA ALA A 192 16.65 -21.82 17.59
C ALA A 192 15.84 -20.98 16.58
N SER A 193 14.81 -21.52 15.95
CA SER A 193 13.97 -20.74 15.03
C SER A 193 13.05 -19.74 15.73
N GLN A 194 12.87 -19.85 17.06
CA GLN A 194 11.92 -19.01 17.81
C GLN A 194 12.51 -17.66 18.25
N GLY A 195 13.83 -17.51 18.26
CA GLY A 195 14.48 -16.27 18.67
C GLY A 195 15.98 -16.41 18.86
N ASN A 196 16.61 -15.31 19.27
CA ASN A 196 18.05 -15.25 19.56
C ASN A 196 18.34 -14.92 21.04
N LEU A 197 17.30 -14.66 21.84
CA LEU A 197 17.40 -14.46 23.28
C LEU A 197 16.38 -15.38 23.95
N PHE A 198 16.84 -16.24 24.85
CA PHE A 198 16.00 -17.18 25.59
C PHE A 198 16.15 -16.97 27.08
N ARG A 199 15.09 -17.19 27.85
CA ARG A 199 15.06 -17.00 29.30
C ARG A 199 14.59 -18.28 29.98
N VAL A 200 15.27 -18.68 31.06
CA VAL A 200 14.82 -19.79 31.91
C VAL A 200 15.16 -19.53 33.36
N THR A 201 14.24 -19.83 34.27
CA THR A 201 14.50 -19.92 35.71
C THR A 201 14.74 -21.37 36.08
N LEU A 202 15.90 -21.67 36.65
CA LEU A 202 16.33 -23.03 36.98
C LEU A 202 15.70 -23.46 38.30
N GLY A 203 14.82 -24.46 38.29
CA GLY A 203 14.21 -25.04 39.49
C GLY A 203 15.04 -26.17 40.13
N GLY A 204 16.22 -26.46 39.60
CA GLY A 204 17.08 -27.56 40.02
C GLY A 204 18.39 -27.56 39.23
N ASN A 205 19.23 -28.58 39.42
CA ASN A 205 20.42 -28.77 38.59
C ASN A 205 19.99 -29.31 37.22
N ARG A 206 20.30 -28.57 36.15
CA ARG A 206 19.78 -28.83 34.79
C ARG A 206 20.90 -29.09 33.79
N THR A 207 20.52 -29.68 32.65
CA THR A 207 21.32 -29.71 31.44
C THR A 207 20.72 -28.79 30.39
N LEU A 208 21.52 -27.94 29.73
CA LEU A 208 21.10 -27.24 28.52
C LEU A 208 21.23 -28.18 27.33
N GLY A 209 20.09 -28.56 26.73
CA GLY A 209 20.04 -29.44 25.57
C GLY A 209 20.59 -28.77 24.31
N ILE A 210 20.94 -29.58 23.30
CA ILE A 210 21.39 -29.07 22.00
C ILE A 210 20.20 -28.38 21.31
N PRO A 211 20.33 -27.10 20.90
CA PRO A 211 19.25 -26.40 20.21
C PRO A 211 18.87 -27.06 18.88
N THR A 212 17.58 -27.09 18.56
CA THR A 212 17.03 -27.59 17.28
C THR A 212 16.78 -26.45 16.28
N ASN A 213 16.63 -26.76 15.00
CA ASN A 213 16.31 -25.79 13.91
C ASN A 213 17.31 -24.62 13.80
N ALA A 214 18.58 -24.90 14.05
CA ALA A 214 19.65 -23.92 14.02
C ALA A 214 20.01 -23.52 12.58
N THR A 215 20.22 -22.23 12.35
CA THR A 215 20.76 -21.73 11.07
C THR A 215 22.27 -21.49 11.21
N ASN A 216 23.07 -21.84 10.21
CA ASN A 216 24.52 -21.63 10.25
C ASN A 216 24.85 -20.15 10.53
N GLY A 217 25.75 -19.88 11.47
CA GLY A 217 26.13 -18.53 11.89
C GLY A 217 25.15 -17.85 12.86
N GLN A 218 24.09 -18.53 13.29
CA GLN A 218 23.14 -18.00 14.25
C GLN A 218 23.80 -17.85 15.63
N ARG A 219 23.55 -16.70 16.28
CA ARG A 219 23.96 -16.42 17.66
C ARG A 219 22.74 -16.46 18.56
N ILE A 220 22.86 -17.17 19.68
CA ILE A 220 21.83 -17.26 20.70
C ILE A 220 22.43 -16.91 22.05
N THR A 221 21.71 -16.09 22.82
CA THR A 221 21.99 -15.82 24.23
C THR A 221 20.92 -16.49 25.10
N TRP A 222 21.35 -17.24 26.10
CA TRP A 222 20.50 -17.74 27.18
C TRP A 222 20.70 -16.90 28.43
N GLU A 223 19.58 -16.43 28.96
CA GLU A 223 19.45 -15.75 30.22
C GLU A 223 18.97 -16.77 31.27
N LEU A 224 19.91 -17.13 32.15
CA LEU A 224 19.80 -18.23 33.10
C LEU A 224 19.57 -17.63 34.48
N ILE A 225 18.43 -17.90 35.09
CA ILE A 225 18.01 -17.27 36.35
C ILE A 225 18.01 -18.32 37.45
N GLN A 226 18.66 -18.04 38.58
CA GLN A 226 18.54 -18.83 39.80
C GLN A 226 17.11 -18.72 40.34
N ASP A 227 16.53 -19.82 40.82
CA ASP A 227 15.28 -19.75 41.58
C ASP A 227 15.45 -19.00 42.91
N GLY A 228 14.37 -18.96 43.71
CA GLY A 228 14.38 -18.32 45.02
C GLY A 228 15.28 -18.99 46.06
N THR A 229 15.87 -20.16 45.78
CA THR A 229 16.83 -20.85 46.66
C THR A 229 18.27 -20.57 46.25
N GLY A 230 18.54 -20.59 44.95
CA GLY A 230 19.90 -20.47 44.42
C GLY A 230 20.67 -21.79 44.39
N SER A 231 21.96 -21.70 44.09
CA SER A 231 22.91 -22.82 43.99
C SER A 231 22.52 -23.90 42.99
N ARG A 232 21.81 -23.52 41.92
CA ARG A 232 21.51 -24.39 40.77
C ARG A 232 22.67 -24.41 39.81
N THR A 233 23.02 -25.61 39.33
CA THR A 233 24.05 -25.80 38.31
C THR A 233 23.43 -26.00 36.94
N LEU A 234 24.20 -25.66 35.90
CA LEU A 234 23.86 -25.95 34.51
C LEU A 234 25.01 -26.68 33.83
N ASN A 235 24.74 -27.90 33.36
CA ASN A 235 25.63 -28.66 32.51
C ASN A 235 25.29 -28.38 31.05
N LEU A 236 26.29 -28.28 30.17
CA LEU A 236 26.06 -28.14 28.74
C LEU A 236 26.08 -29.53 28.07
N ALA A 237 25.13 -29.81 27.19
CA ALA A 237 25.17 -31.00 26.35
C ALA A 237 26.42 -31.01 25.44
N SER A 238 26.84 -32.19 24.97
CA SER A 238 28.06 -32.37 24.15
C SER A 238 28.06 -31.65 22.80
N GLY A 239 26.92 -31.09 22.37
CA GLY A 239 26.81 -30.20 21.20
C GLY A 239 27.41 -28.81 21.42
N PHE A 240 27.66 -28.41 22.66
CA PHE A 240 28.37 -27.18 22.98
C PHE A 240 29.87 -27.41 23.05
N ALA A 241 30.63 -26.49 22.48
CA ALA A 241 32.09 -26.49 22.51
C ALA A 241 32.58 -25.27 23.27
N LEU A 242 33.39 -25.51 24.29
CA LEU A 242 34.04 -24.49 25.11
C LEU A 242 35.42 -24.15 24.53
N GLY A 243 35.80 -22.88 24.61
CA GLY A 243 37.11 -22.40 24.20
C GLY A 243 38.13 -22.47 25.34
N THR A 244 39.32 -21.94 25.11
CA THR A 244 40.36 -21.81 26.15
C THR A 244 40.09 -20.64 27.09
N THR A 245 39.49 -19.55 26.60
CA THR A 245 39.10 -18.38 27.41
C THR A 245 37.93 -18.69 28.35
N ILE A 246 36.93 -19.45 27.85
CA ILE A 246 35.77 -19.91 28.63
C ILE A 246 35.89 -21.42 28.72
N SER A 247 36.67 -21.90 29.69
CA SER A 247 36.95 -23.33 29.87
C SER A 247 35.88 -24.06 30.69
N SER A 248 34.98 -23.32 31.34
CA SER A 248 33.84 -23.86 32.08
C SER A 248 32.70 -22.83 32.19
N VAL A 249 31.47 -23.32 32.38
CA VAL A 249 30.31 -22.48 32.71
C VAL A 249 29.90 -22.80 34.15
N THR A 250 30.22 -21.88 35.07
CA THR A 250 29.85 -21.99 36.49
C THR A 250 28.94 -20.84 36.84
N LEU A 251 27.67 -21.14 37.10
CA LEU A 251 26.64 -20.16 37.40
C LEU A 251 26.88 -19.45 38.74
N THR A 252 26.30 -18.26 38.89
CA THR A 252 26.11 -17.62 40.18
C THR A 252 25.25 -18.50 41.09
N THR A 253 25.55 -18.55 42.38
CA THR A 253 24.81 -19.37 43.35
C THR A 253 23.76 -18.57 44.11
N THR A 254 23.76 -17.25 44.02
CA THR A 254 22.83 -16.39 44.73
C THR A 254 21.42 -16.50 44.16
N ALA A 255 20.42 -16.69 45.02
CA ALA A 255 19.01 -16.74 44.63
C ALA A 255 18.59 -15.53 43.78
N ASN A 256 17.69 -15.76 42.81
CA ASN A 256 17.14 -14.77 41.89
C ASN A 256 18.15 -14.05 40.97
N LYS A 257 19.45 -14.34 41.08
CA LYS A 257 20.49 -13.76 40.22
C LYS A 257 20.55 -14.43 38.86
N ARG A 258 21.12 -13.71 37.90
CA ARG A 258 20.97 -13.99 36.47
C ARG A 258 22.34 -13.99 35.80
N ASP A 259 22.54 -14.99 34.96
CA ASP A 259 23.74 -15.16 34.14
C ASP A 259 23.35 -15.20 32.67
N PHE A 260 24.28 -14.82 31.80
CA PHE A 260 24.08 -14.82 30.36
C PHE A 260 25.16 -15.64 29.68
N LEU A 261 24.73 -16.63 28.89
CA LEU A 261 25.58 -17.49 28.08
C LEU A 261 25.27 -17.24 26.62
N THR A 262 26.26 -16.94 25.78
CA THR A 262 26.05 -16.78 24.33
C THR A 262 26.85 -17.82 23.54
N ALA A 263 26.19 -18.46 22.57
CA ALA A 263 26.83 -19.38 21.64
C ALA A 263 26.52 -19.07 20.18
N LEU A 264 27.47 -19.42 19.30
CA LEU A 264 27.38 -19.31 17.84
C LEU A 264 27.28 -20.73 17.23
N TYR A 265 26.28 -20.97 16.40
CA TYR A 265 26.14 -22.24 15.69
C TYR A 265 27.04 -22.30 14.46
N ASN A 266 27.78 -23.40 14.33
CA ASN A 266 28.53 -23.76 13.15
C ASN A 266 28.01 -25.09 12.59
N ALA A 267 27.39 -25.04 11.42
CA ALA A 267 26.78 -26.22 10.80
C ALA A 267 27.82 -27.25 10.34
N THR A 268 29.00 -26.82 9.87
CA THR A 268 30.08 -27.71 9.42
C THR A 268 30.60 -28.57 10.56
N ALA A 269 30.84 -27.97 11.73
CA ALA A 269 31.27 -28.69 12.92
C ALA A 269 30.11 -29.39 13.64
N SER A 270 28.86 -29.02 13.34
CA SER A 270 27.66 -29.40 14.10
C SER A 270 27.81 -29.09 15.58
N LYS A 271 28.35 -27.90 15.89
CA LYS A 271 28.62 -27.43 17.25
C LYS A 271 28.11 -26.03 17.50
N TRP A 272 27.74 -25.79 18.76
CA TRP A 272 27.51 -24.46 19.32
C TRP A 272 28.77 -24.02 20.06
N TYR A 273 29.54 -23.10 19.49
CA TYR A 273 30.72 -22.54 20.15
C TYR A 273 30.28 -21.51 21.18
N VAL A 274 30.62 -21.73 22.45
CA VAL A 274 30.38 -20.74 23.50
C VAL A 274 31.38 -19.60 23.34
N ILE A 275 30.86 -18.41 23.08
CA ILE A 275 31.65 -17.22 22.75
C ILE A 275 31.61 -16.15 23.85
N ASP A 276 30.65 -16.23 24.77
CA ASP A 276 30.54 -15.30 25.89
C ASP A 276 29.83 -15.95 27.09
N PHE A 277 30.26 -15.60 28.30
CA PHE A 277 29.61 -15.98 29.55
C PHE A 277 29.87 -14.92 30.63
N VAL A 278 28.80 -14.25 31.07
CA VAL A 278 28.82 -13.23 32.12
C VAL A 278 27.81 -13.56 33.20
N LYS A 279 28.11 -13.24 34.48
CA LYS A 279 27.34 -13.75 35.62
C LYS A 279 27.09 -12.71 36.72
N GLY A 280 26.02 -12.92 37.49
CA GLY A 280 25.76 -12.26 38.77
C GLY A 280 24.86 -11.02 38.77
N TYR A 281 24.05 -10.80 37.73
CA TYR A 281 23.13 -9.65 37.63
C TYR A 281 21.91 -9.82 38.52
#